data_AF-A0A968GLT1-F1
#
_entry.id   AF-A0A968GLT1-F1
#
_cell.length_a   1.000
_cell.length_b   1.000
_cell.length_c   1.000
_cell.angle_alpha   90.00
_cell.angle_beta   90.00
_cell.angle_gamma   90.00
#
_symmetry.space_group_name_H-M   'P 1'
#
loop_
_entity.id
_entity.type
_entity.pdbx_description
1 polymer ?
#
loop_
_entity_poly.entity_id
_entity_poly.type
_entity_poly.pdbx_seq_one_letter_code
_entity_poly.pdbx_strand_id
1 'polypeptide(L)'
;MNSQTIVIVAVAVFMGWFAIGMIYNLRRGDKILKWMRDGLPLIGQRTTFRWLGTSVAEMGIAKAKRPFQRLDTLLVLKPRDVFWMTIIAFFQGRDDVLIFRAALSTPPLLDLELADPKTWSGREALAKATKRGWEGTDYRDLHLMAPKGLLGLAQETLDKLADPMQSLSPRFLRLSLRKTAPNMELHLPFPDPGRTDAKMYFQSLSNFGRAIGERN
;
A
#
# COMPACT_ATOMS: atom_id res chain seq x y z
N MET A 1 31.98 -36.53 -3.30
CA MET A 1 31.88 -35.10 -3.64
C MET A 1 32.65 -34.34 -2.57
N ASN A 2 33.73 -33.63 -2.92
CA ASN A 2 34.57 -32.93 -1.93
C ASN A 2 33.77 -31.81 -1.25
N SER A 3 34.01 -31.58 0.04
CA SER A 3 33.37 -30.51 0.83
C SER A 3 33.55 -29.13 0.18
N GLN A 4 34.72 -28.87 -0.41
CA GLN A 4 35.00 -27.66 -1.19
C GLN A 4 34.05 -27.51 -2.39
N THR A 5 33.78 -28.58 -3.15
CA THR A 5 32.87 -28.54 -4.29
C THR A 5 31.44 -28.24 -3.84
N ILE A 6 31.00 -28.81 -2.71
CA ILE A 6 29.68 -28.54 -2.13
C ILE A 6 29.55 -27.06 -1.77
N VAL A 7 30.57 -26.48 -1.11
CA VAL A 7 30.57 -25.07 -0.73
C VAL A 7 30.54 -24.16 -1.96
N ILE A 8 31.36 -24.45 -2.98
CA ILE A 8 31.40 -23.64 -4.21
C ILE A 8 30.05 -23.67 -4.93
N VAL A 9 29.44 -24.85 -5.06
CA VAL A 9 28.12 -24.99 -5.69
C VAL A 9 27.06 -24.25 -4.87
N ALA A 10 27.07 -24.37 -3.55
CA ALA A 10 26.13 -23.66 -2.68
C ALA A 10 26.27 -22.13 -2.85
N VAL A 11 27.48 -21.59 -2.79
CA VAL A 11 27.74 -20.15 -2.97
C VAL A 11 27.28 -19.68 -4.34
N ALA A 12 27.57 -20.43 -5.41
CA ALA A 12 27.13 -20.09 -6.76
C ALA A 12 25.60 -20.04 -6.86
N VAL A 13 24.88 -21.00 -6.24
CA VAL A 13 23.41 -21.01 -6.20
C VAL A 13 22.87 -19.80 -5.44
N PHE A 14 23.43 -19.47 -4.27
CA PHE A 14 23.00 -18.32 -3.48
C PHE A 14 23.25 -16.99 -4.21
N MET A 15 24.42 -16.82 -4.83
CA MET A 15 24.74 -15.63 -5.61
C MET A 15 23.85 -15.51 -6.85
N GLY A 16 23.61 -16.62 -7.56
CA GLY A 16 22.69 -16.67 -8.69
C GLY A 16 21.27 -16.28 -8.30
N TRP A 17 20.77 -16.81 -7.18
CA TRP A 17 19.46 -16.44 -6.64
C TRP A 17 19.37 -14.96 -6.31
N PHE A 18 20.37 -14.42 -5.60
CA PHE A 18 20.44 -13.01 -5.25
C PHE A 18 20.41 -12.11 -6.48
N ALA A 19 21.23 -12.42 -7.50
CA ALA A 19 21.28 -11.66 -8.75
C ALA A 19 19.93 -11.71 -9.49
N ILE A 20 19.32 -12.88 -9.63
CA ILE A 20 18.03 -13.05 -10.29
C ILE A 20 16.92 -12.29 -9.53
N GLY A 21 16.89 -12.42 -8.20
CA GLY A 21 15.91 -11.75 -7.34
C GLY A 21 16.01 -10.23 -7.43
N MET A 22 17.24 -9.69 -7.42
CA MET A 22 17.51 -8.26 -7.60
C MET A 22 17.01 -7.77 -8.97
N ILE A 23 17.40 -8.45 -10.06
CA ILE A 23 17.00 -8.08 -11.42
C ILE A 23 15.48 -8.11 -11.56
N TYR A 24 14.81 -9.12 -10.98
CA TYR A 24 13.36 -9.22 -11.01
C TYR A 24 12.69 -8.06 -10.28
N ASN A 25 13.16 -7.72 -9.08
CA ASN A 25 12.63 -6.60 -8.29
C ASN A 25 12.82 -5.27 -9.01
N LEU A 26 14.00 -5.01 -9.58
CA LEU A 26 14.28 -3.79 -10.35
C LEU A 26 13.36 -3.68 -11.57
N ARG A 27 13.27 -4.74 -12.39
CA ARG A 27 12.39 -4.75 -13.57
C ARG A 27 10.93 -4.54 -13.21
N ARG A 28 10.46 -5.14 -12.11
CA ARG A 28 9.07 -4.99 -11.67
C ARG A 28 8.81 -3.59 -11.11
N GLY A 29 9.74 -3.04 -10.34
CA GLY A 29 9.70 -1.66 -9.88
C GLY A 29 9.65 -0.66 -11.02
N ASP A 30 10.56 -0.80 -11.99
CA ASP A 30 10.65 0.09 -13.16
C ASP A 30 9.36 0.08 -14.00
N LYS A 31 8.74 -1.10 -14.18
CA LYS A 31 7.43 -1.20 -14.88
C LYS A 31 6.36 -0.39 -14.17
N ILE A 32 6.27 -0.50 -12.84
CA ILE A 32 5.28 0.25 -12.06
C ILE A 32 5.62 1.74 -12.04
N LEU A 33 6.89 2.12 -11.91
CA LEU A 33 7.32 3.52 -11.97
C LEU A 33 7.00 4.16 -13.33
N LYS A 34 7.23 3.43 -14.43
CA LYS A 34 6.86 3.89 -15.76
C LYS A 34 5.34 4.06 -15.89
N TRP A 35 4.57 3.08 -15.42
CA TRP A 35 3.11 3.16 -15.37
C TRP A 35 2.62 4.35 -14.52
N MET A 36 3.18 4.55 -13.33
CA MET A 36 2.83 5.67 -12.46
C MET A 36 3.17 7.03 -13.08
N ARG A 37 4.24 7.13 -13.87
CA ARG A 37 4.62 8.37 -14.55
C ARG A 37 3.50 8.92 -15.44
N ASP A 38 2.68 8.04 -16.00
CA ASP A 38 1.56 8.44 -16.87
C ASP A 38 0.34 8.97 -16.10
N GLY A 39 0.17 8.56 -14.83
CA GLY A 39 -0.98 8.94 -13.99
C GLY A 39 -0.68 9.98 -12.90
N LEU A 40 0.53 10.01 -12.34
CA LEU A 40 0.95 10.95 -11.29
C LEU A 40 0.76 12.44 -11.64
N PRO A 41 0.97 12.90 -12.89
CA PRO A 41 0.73 14.30 -13.26
C PRO A 41 -0.72 14.78 -13.05
N LEU A 42 -1.68 13.84 -12.98
CA LEU A 42 -3.06 14.16 -12.63
C LEU A 42 -3.17 14.63 -11.18
N ILE A 43 -2.38 14.04 -10.27
CA ILE A 43 -2.34 14.39 -8.85
C ILE A 43 -1.46 15.62 -8.60
N GLY A 44 -0.29 15.71 -9.22
CA GLY A 44 0.61 16.85 -9.03
C GLY A 44 1.83 16.82 -9.95
N GLN A 45 2.37 17.99 -10.26
CA GLN A 45 3.46 18.13 -11.25
C GLN A 45 4.85 17.88 -10.68
N ARG A 46 5.04 18.07 -9.36
CA ARG A 46 6.35 17.92 -8.71
C ARG A 46 6.36 16.65 -7.87
N THR A 47 7.08 15.65 -8.37
CA THR A 47 7.29 14.38 -7.68
C THR A 47 8.76 14.27 -7.28
N THR A 48 9.04 14.22 -5.98
CA THR A 48 10.36 13.80 -5.48
C THR A 48 10.44 12.29 -5.54
N PHE A 49 11.55 11.75 -6.03
CA PHE A 49 11.74 10.31 -6.14
C PHE A 49 12.99 9.89 -5.37
N ARG A 50 12.88 8.82 -4.56
CA ARG A 50 14.01 8.25 -3.84
C ARG A 50 13.85 6.75 -3.67
N TRP A 51 14.88 5.99 -4.04
CA TRP A 51 14.98 4.59 -3.65
C TRP A 51 15.45 4.48 -2.20
N LEU A 52 14.75 3.64 -1.42
CA LEU A 52 15.10 3.23 -0.07
C LEU A 52 15.58 1.78 -0.14
N GLY A 53 16.83 1.60 -0.55
CA GLY A 53 17.42 0.28 -0.82
C GLY A 53 16.97 -0.32 -2.16
N THR A 54 16.92 -1.65 -2.25
CA THR A 54 16.61 -2.42 -3.48
C THR A 54 15.13 -2.75 -3.65
N SER A 55 14.33 -2.59 -2.59
CA SER A 55 12.97 -3.11 -2.52
C SER A 55 11.91 -2.06 -2.17
N VAL A 56 12.31 -0.81 -1.89
CA VAL A 56 11.36 0.25 -1.58
C VAL A 56 11.66 1.49 -2.41
N ALA A 57 10.67 2.04 -3.09
CA ALA A 57 10.76 3.34 -3.75
C ALA A 57 9.75 4.30 -3.13
N GLU A 58 10.17 5.53 -2.88
CA GLU A 58 9.35 6.60 -2.33
C GLU A 58 9.17 7.71 -3.37
N MET A 59 7.91 8.12 -3.57
CA MET A 59 7.51 9.21 -4.45
C MET A 59 6.65 10.21 -3.69
N GLY A 60 7.17 11.41 -3.46
CA GLY A 60 6.47 12.46 -2.73
C GLY A 60 5.97 13.57 -3.64
N ILE A 61 4.70 13.93 -3.53
CA ILE A 61 4.09 15.10 -4.16
C ILE A 61 3.74 16.08 -3.05
N ALA A 62 4.60 17.09 -2.87
CA ALA A 62 4.44 18.09 -1.81
C ALA A 62 3.29 19.07 -2.05
N LYS A 63 2.95 19.34 -3.31
CA LYS A 63 1.85 20.21 -3.74
C LYS A 63 0.93 19.45 -4.69
N ALA A 64 0.03 18.67 -4.13
CA ALA A 64 -0.97 17.94 -4.89
C ALA A 64 -2.17 18.84 -5.22
N LYS A 65 -2.92 18.46 -6.27
CA LYS A 65 -4.21 19.04 -6.61
C LYS A 65 -5.28 18.49 -5.67
N ARG A 66 -6.33 19.29 -5.41
CA ARG A 66 -7.50 18.85 -4.64
C ARG A 66 -8.04 17.52 -5.19
N PRO A 67 -8.36 16.54 -4.33
CA PRO A 67 -8.59 16.66 -2.88
C PRO A 67 -7.32 16.58 -2.00
N PHE A 68 -6.17 16.24 -2.56
CA PHE A 68 -4.93 16.05 -1.80
C PHE A 68 -4.16 17.37 -1.64
N GLN A 69 -3.64 17.64 -0.44
CA GLN A 69 -2.64 18.70 -0.24
C GLN A 69 -1.23 18.16 -0.47
N ARG A 70 -0.96 16.95 0.06
CA ARG A 70 0.28 16.21 -0.09
C ARG A 70 -0.02 14.74 -0.32
N LEU A 71 0.73 14.07 -1.19
CA LEU A 71 0.62 12.64 -1.43
C LEU A 71 2.03 12.02 -1.47
N ASP A 72 2.32 11.11 -0.56
CA ASP A 72 3.52 10.28 -0.56
C ASP A 72 3.13 8.85 -0.95
N THR A 73 3.67 8.36 -2.07
CA THR A 73 3.47 7.00 -2.56
C THR A 73 4.71 6.17 -2.29
N LEU A 74 4.56 5.09 -1.55
CA LEU A 74 5.62 4.12 -1.26
C LEU A 74 5.33 2.83 -2.02
N LEU A 75 6.27 2.47 -2.88
CA LEU A 75 6.31 1.20 -3.56
C LEU A 75 7.09 0.21 -2.70
N VAL A 76 6.44 -0.80 -2.14
CA VAL A 76 7.10 -1.82 -1.31
C VAL A 76 7.09 -3.14 -2.05
N LEU A 77 8.24 -3.53 -2.58
CA LEU A 77 8.47 -4.82 -3.21
C LEU A 77 8.77 -5.88 -2.15
N LYS A 78 8.34 -7.10 -2.40
CA LYS A 78 8.79 -8.27 -1.64
C LYS A 78 10.32 -8.39 -1.73
N PRO A 79 11.03 -8.57 -0.60
CA PRO A 79 12.48 -8.80 -0.63
C PRO A 79 12.73 -10.18 -1.25
N ARG A 80 13.12 -10.18 -2.54
CA ARG A 80 13.43 -11.38 -3.34
C ARG A 80 14.93 -11.61 -3.49
N ASP A 81 15.73 -10.62 -3.09
CA ASP A 81 17.18 -10.60 -3.10
C ASP A 81 17.76 -11.54 -2.02
N VAL A 82 17.19 -11.55 -0.83
CA VAL A 82 17.66 -12.43 0.25
C VAL A 82 16.85 -13.74 0.26
N PHE A 83 17.50 -14.86 -0.05
CA PHE A 83 16.87 -16.19 -0.18
C PHE A 83 15.99 -16.56 1.04
N TRP A 84 16.56 -16.52 2.24
CA TRP A 84 15.82 -16.86 3.46
C TRP A 84 14.67 -15.89 3.76
N MET A 85 14.84 -14.58 3.49
CA MET A 85 13.74 -13.62 3.63
C MET A 85 12.64 -13.85 2.59
N THR A 86 12.97 -14.33 1.40
CA THR A 86 11.99 -14.65 0.35
C THR A 86 11.06 -15.77 0.81
N ILE A 87 11.64 -16.81 1.42
CA ILE A 87 10.90 -17.95 2.00
C ILE A 87 9.99 -17.46 3.14
N ILE A 88 10.54 -16.70 4.08
CA ILE A 88 9.75 -16.14 5.19
C ILE A 88 8.61 -15.24 4.66
N ALA A 89 8.91 -14.37 3.69
CA ALA A 89 7.93 -13.47 3.08
C ALA A 89 6.86 -14.23 2.29
N PHE A 90 7.19 -15.38 1.71
CA PHE A 90 6.22 -16.28 1.08
C PHE A 90 5.24 -16.85 2.12
N PHE A 91 5.75 -17.37 3.24
CA PHE A 91 4.89 -17.87 4.33
C PHE A 91 4.09 -16.76 5.03
N GLN A 92 4.60 -15.52 5.05
CA GLN A 92 3.91 -14.38 5.66
C GLN A 92 2.85 -13.74 4.76
N GLY A 93 2.68 -14.20 3.50
CA GLY A 93 1.76 -13.56 2.54
C GLY A 93 2.15 -12.11 2.23
N ARG A 94 3.45 -11.80 2.23
CA ARG A 94 3.97 -10.49 1.84
C ARG A 94 4.00 -10.40 0.32
N ASP A 95 2.99 -9.75 -0.22
CA ASP A 95 2.91 -9.38 -1.63
C ASP A 95 3.57 -8.02 -1.87
N ASP A 96 3.71 -7.65 -3.14
CA ASP A 96 4.14 -6.31 -3.51
C ASP A 96 2.98 -5.33 -3.22
N VAL A 97 3.24 -4.29 -2.42
CA VAL A 97 2.22 -3.37 -1.90
C VAL A 97 2.52 -1.93 -2.29
N LEU A 98 1.53 -1.25 -2.84
CA LEU A 98 1.55 0.18 -3.09
C LEU A 98 0.85 0.89 -1.93
N ILE A 99 1.60 1.73 -1.22
CA ILE A 99 1.12 2.48 -0.05
C ILE A 99 0.97 3.94 -0.46
N PHE A 100 -0.25 4.47 -0.37
CA PHE A 100 -0.55 5.87 -0.55
C PHE A 100 -0.77 6.53 0.80
N ARG A 101 0.03 7.54 1.13
CA ARG A 101 -0.13 8.37 2.31
C ARG A 101 -0.49 9.78 1.87
N ALA A 102 -1.69 10.23 2.20
CA ALA A 102 -2.16 11.54 1.77
C ALA A 102 -2.56 12.42 2.96
N ALA A 103 -2.22 13.70 2.85
CA ALA A 103 -2.86 14.76 3.60
C ALA A 103 -4.02 15.28 2.75
N LEU A 104 -5.25 15.10 3.22
CA LEU A 104 -6.45 15.56 2.53
C LEU A 104 -6.66 17.06 2.80
N SER A 105 -7.27 17.75 1.84
CA SER A 105 -7.62 19.17 2.00
C SER A 105 -8.68 19.38 3.07
N THR A 106 -9.60 18.42 3.18
CA THR A 106 -10.59 18.33 4.24
C THR A 106 -10.25 17.09 5.07
N PRO A 107 -9.92 17.22 6.37
CA PRO A 107 -9.64 16.07 7.22
C PRO A 107 -10.92 15.24 7.41
N PRO A 108 -10.81 13.90 7.51
CA PRO A 108 -11.95 13.05 7.80
C PRO A 108 -12.47 13.33 9.22
N LEU A 109 -13.79 13.21 9.40
CA LEU A 109 -14.47 13.46 10.68
C LEU A 109 -14.24 12.35 11.71
N LEU A 110 -13.80 11.18 11.26
CA LEU A 110 -13.70 9.96 12.04
C LEU A 110 -12.34 9.29 11.83
N ASP A 111 -11.82 8.75 12.93
CA ASP A 111 -10.67 7.85 12.89
C ASP A 111 -11.20 6.42 12.69
N LEU A 112 -10.73 5.75 11.64
CA LEU A 112 -11.04 4.33 11.42
C LEU A 112 -9.84 3.60 10.82
N GLU A 113 -9.81 2.29 11.01
CA GLU A 113 -8.83 1.36 10.47
C GLU A 113 -9.56 0.17 9.86
N LEU A 114 -9.42 -0.04 8.56
CA LEU A 114 -9.94 -1.22 7.88
C LEU A 114 -8.73 -2.00 7.35
N ALA A 115 -8.57 -3.26 7.73
CA ALA A 115 -7.38 -4.03 7.37
C ALA A 115 -7.68 -5.50 7.12
N ASP A 116 -6.94 -6.11 6.17
CA ASP A 116 -7.00 -7.55 5.91
C ASP A 116 -6.14 -8.29 6.96
N PRO A 117 -6.72 -9.09 7.87
CA PRO A 117 -5.98 -9.81 8.92
C PRO A 117 -5.07 -10.91 8.37
N LYS A 118 -5.17 -11.28 7.09
CA LYS A 118 -4.27 -12.26 6.45
C LYS A 118 -2.97 -11.60 6.00
N THR A 119 -2.99 -10.29 5.73
CA THR A 119 -1.82 -9.56 5.23
C THR A 119 -0.90 -9.12 6.35
N TRP A 120 0.39 -8.95 6.05
CA TRP A 120 1.37 -8.46 7.04
C TRP A 120 1.04 -7.04 7.51
N SER A 121 0.74 -6.13 6.58
CA SER A 121 0.40 -4.73 6.90
C SER A 121 -0.89 -4.61 7.69
N GLY A 122 -1.91 -5.43 7.37
CA GLY A 122 -3.17 -5.45 8.09
C GLY A 122 -3.01 -5.98 9.51
N ARG A 123 -2.30 -7.11 9.70
CA ARG A 123 -2.03 -7.64 11.05
C ARG A 123 -1.35 -6.65 11.97
N GLU A 124 -0.32 -5.95 11.47
CA GLU A 124 0.39 -4.94 12.27
C GLU A 124 -0.53 -3.77 12.64
N ALA A 125 -1.38 -3.33 11.71
CA ALA A 125 -2.32 -2.24 11.91
C ALA A 125 -3.39 -2.58 12.95
N LEU A 126 -4.00 -3.77 12.82
CA LEU A 126 -5.00 -4.27 13.76
C LEU A 126 -4.40 -4.43 15.16
N ALA A 127 -3.20 -5.02 15.28
CA ALA A 127 -2.51 -5.14 16.56
C ALA A 127 -2.27 -3.77 17.22
N LYS A 128 -1.94 -2.73 16.44
CA LYS A 128 -1.79 -1.36 16.95
C LYS A 128 -3.13 -0.76 17.39
N ALA A 129 -4.21 -0.99 16.64
CA ALA A 129 -5.54 -0.51 16.99
C ALA A 129 -6.09 -1.21 18.25
N THR A 130 -5.90 -2.53 18.39
CA THR A 130 -6.24 -3.28 19.61
C THR A 130 -5.47 -2.74 20.83
N LYS A 131 -4.17 -2.45 20.70
CA LYS A 131 -3.38 -1.83 21.77
C LYS A 131 -3.88 -0.44 22.19
N ARG A 132 -4.57 0.27 21.29
CA ARG A 132 -5.21 1.57 21.58
C ARG A 132 -6.60 1.42 22.19
N GLY A 133 -7.09 0.20 22.40
CA GLY A 133 -8.42 -0.06 22.94
C GLY A 133 -9.56 0.23 21.97
N TRP A 134 -9.31 0.15 20.67
CA TRP A 134 -10.34 0.33 19.63
C TRP A 134 -11.28 -0.87 19.59
N GLU A 135 -12.54 -0.60 19.27
CA GLU A 135 -13.56 -1.62 19.01
C GLU A 135 -13.48 -2.08 17.57
N GLY A 136 -13.74 -3.36 17.31
CA GLY A 136 -13.61 -3.95 16.00
C GLY A 136 -14.83 -4.77 15.59
N THR A 137 -15.11 -4.81 14.29
CA THR A 137 -16.12 -5.67 13.66
C THR A 137 -15.62 -6.14 12.31
N ASP A 138 -16.15 -7.25 11.82
CA ASP A 138 -15.85 -7.74 10.48
C ASP A 138 -16.65 -6.94 9.43
N TYR A 139 -15.99 -6.62 8.32
CA TYR A 139 -16.54 -5.85 7.21
C TYR A 139 -16.02 -6.41 5.87
N ARG A 140 -16.87 -7.14 5.13
CA ARG A 140 -16.57 -7.67 3.77
C ARG A 140 -15.17 -8.29 3.65
N ASP A 141 -14.89 -9.31 4.48
CA ASP A 141 -13.60 -10.04 4.60
C ASP A 141 -12.42 -9.26 5.19
N LEU A 142 -12.63 -8.01 5.58
CA LEU A 142 -11.67 -7.17 6.29
C LEU A 142 -12.13 -6.97 7.73
N HIS A 143 -11.22 -6.53 8.59
CA HIS A 143 -11.54 -6.15 9.96
C HIS A 143 -11.54 -4.63 10.09
N LEU A 144 -12.69 -4.07 10.45
CA LEU A 144 -12.88 -2.66 10.73
C LEU A 144 -12.63 -2.42 12.22
N MET A 145 -11.85 -1.41 12.55
CA MET A 145 -11.65 -0.93 13.90
C MET A 145 -11.84 0.58 13.99
N ALA A 146 -12.45 1.05 15.07
CA ALA A 146 -12.67 2.46 15.35
C ALA A 146 -12.56 2.74 16.86
N PRO A 147 -12.36 4.00 17.27
CA PRO A 147 -12.47 4.38 18.68
C PRO A 147 -13.82 3.98 19.27
N LYS A 148 -13.84 3.71 20.58
CA LYS A 148 -15.04 3.24 21.29
C LYS A 148 -16.24 4.17 21.06
N GLY A 149 -17.39 3.56 20.76
CA GLY A 149 -18.63 4.29 20.50
C GLY A 149 -18.74 4.95 19.11
N LEU A 150 -17.71 4.85 18.27
CA LEU A 150 -17.73 5.37 16.89
C LEU A 150 -17.80 4.27 15.82
N LEU A 151 -17.90 2.99 16.23
CA LEU A 151 -17.90 1.85 15.32
C LEU A 151 -19.08 1.90 14.32
N GLY A 152 -20.28 2.27 14.77
CA GLY A 152 -21.44 2.40 13.89
C GLY A 152 -21.26 3.48 12.82
N LEU A 153 -20.72 4.64 13.20
CA LEU A 153 -20.41 5.71 12.25
C LEU A 153 -19.27 5.32 11.28
N ALA A 154 -18.31 4.51 11.75
CA ALA A 154 -17.24 3.97 10.90
C ALA A 154 -17.80 3.04 9.83
N GLN A 155 -18.75 2.19 10.20
CA GLN A 155 -19.42 1.29 9.26
C GLN A 155 -20.24 2.06 8.23
N GLU A 156 -21.05 3.04 8.65
CA GLU A 156 -21.83 3.89 7.72
C GLU A 156 -20.91 4.66 6.76
N THR A 157 -19.79 5.18 7.27
CA THR A 157 -18.75 5.83 6.47
C THR A 157 -18.19 4.87 5.41
N LEU A 158 -17.89 3.63 5.78
CA LEU A 158 -17.38 2.64 4.82
C LEU A 158 -18.42 2.20 3.80
N ASP A 159 -19.69 2.11 4.19
CA ASP A 159 -20.77 1.78 3.26
C ASP A 159 -20.95 2.86 2.20
N LYS A 160 -20.84 4.14 2.56
CA LYS A 160 -20.80 5.26 1.60
C LYS A 160 -19.56 5.23 0.70
N LEU A 161 -18.44 4.72 1.23
CA LEU A 161 -17.17 4.61 0.49
C LEU A 161 -17.03 3.32 -0.31
N ALA A 162 -17.98 2.37 -0.21
CA ALA A 162 -17.88 1.05 -0.82
C ALA A 162 -17.73 1.11 -2.35
N ASP A 163 -18.54 1.92 -3.03
CA ASP A 163 -18.49 2.05 -4.50
C ASP A 163 -17.19 2.73 -4.97
N PRO A 164 -16.77 3.88 -4.40
CA PRO A 164 -15.45 4.44 -4.68
C PRO A 164 -14.29 3.48 -4.42
N MET A 165 -14.35 2.70 -3.34
CA MET A 165 -13.33 1.70 -3.02
C MET A 165 -13.26 0.64 -4.10
N GLN A 166 -14.38 0.03 -4.47
CA GLN A 166 -14.43 -1.02 -5.49
C GLN A 166 -13.94 -0.52 -6.85
N SER A 167 -14.21 0.75 -7.19
CA SER A 167 -13.72 1.38 -8.43
C SER A 167 -12.20 1.62 -8.46
N LEU A 168 -11.57 1.73 -7.29
CA LEU A 168 -10.14 1.98 -7.16
C LEU A 168 -9.34 0.68 -7.21
N SER A 169 -9.77 -0.34 -6.47
CA SER A 169 -9.09 -1.63 -6.45
C SER A 169 -10.07 -2.76 -6.11
N PRO A 170 -9.96 -3.94 -6.76
CA PRO A 170 -10.76 -5.10 -6.40
C PRO A 170 -10.40 -5.67 -5.02
N ARG A 171 -9.19 -5.35 -4.50
CA ARG A 171 -8.71 -5.84 -3.21
C ARG A 171 -8.03 -4.72 -2.42
N PHE A 172 -8.38 -4.61 -1.15
CA PHE A 172 -7.77 -3.68 -0.20
C PHE A 172 -6.98 -4.48 0.83
N LEU A 173 -5.76 -4.04 1.14
CA LEU A 173 -4.96 -4.65 2.20
C LEU A 173 -5.12 -3.88 3.50
N ARG A 174 -5.20 -2.54 3.40
CA ARG A 174 -5.39 -1.64 4.55
C ARG A 174 -5.90 -0.27 4.09
N LEU A 175 -6.81 0.31 4.85
CA LEU A 175 -7.28 1.70 4.76
C LEU A 175 -7.28 2.27 6.18
N SER A 176 -6.56 3.36 6.38
CA SER A 176 -6.53 4.10 7.64
C SER A 176 -7.00 5.52 7.36
N LEU A 177 -8.01 5.96 8.10
CA LEU A 177 -8.41 7.36 8.12
C LEU A 177 -8.11 7.92 9.51
N ARG A 178 -7.56 9.13 9.51
CA ARG A 178 -7.15 9.85 10.71
C ARG A 178 -7.49 11.34 10.60
N LYS A 179 -7.91 11.93 11.70
CA LYS A 179 -8.09 13.39 11.83
C LYS A 179 -6.78 14.15 11.67
N THR A 180 -5.68 13.54 12.11
CA THR A 180 -4.33 14.10 12.01
C THR A 180 -3.62 13.63 10.74
N ALA A 181 -2.78 14.50 10.18
CA ALA A 181 -1.97 14.14 9.02
C ALA A 181 -0.91 13.07 9.39
N PRO A 182 -0.68 12.05 8.53
CA PRO A 182 -1.38 11.77 7.28
C PRO A 182 -2.82 11.30 7.50
N ASN A 183 -3.77 12.00 6.89
CA ASN A 183 -5.21 11.82 7.13
C ASN A 183 -5.77 10.55 6.46
N MET A 184 -5.07 10.07 5.45
CA MET A 184 -5.42 8.88 4.69
C MET A 184 -4.16 8.06 4.43
N GLU A 185 -4.17 6.79 4.83
CA GLU A 185 -3.16 5.80 4.44
C GLU A 185 -3.86 4.60 3.82
N LEU A 186 -3.49 4.27 2.58
CA LEU A 186 -4.12 3.22 1.80
C LEU A 186 -3.06 2.25 1.29
N HIS A 187 -3.24 0.96 1.54
CA HIS A 187 -2.35 -0.11 1.08
C HIS A 187 -3.10 -0.99 0.10
N LEU A 188 -2.62 -1.00 -1.14
CA LEU A 188 -3.21 -1.76 -2.24
C LEU A 188 -2.20 -2.77 -2.79
N PRO A 189 -2.66 -3.92 -3.31
CA PRO A 189 -1.79 -4.78 -4.09
C PRO A 189 -1.27 -4.03 -5.32
N PHE A 190 -0.11 -4.43 -5.82
CA PHE A 190 0.40 -3.85 -7.05
C PHE A 190 -0.62 -4.01 -8.20
N PRO A 191 -0.96 -2.92 -8.91
CA PRO A 191 -1.78 -3.01 -10.10
C PRO A 191 -1.01 -3.76 -11.19
N ASP A 192 -1.73 -4.42 -12.10
CA ASP A 192 -1.14 -5.00 -13.30
C ASP A 192 -1.01 -3.92 -14.37
N PRO A 193 0.21 -3.43 -14.70
CA PRO A 193 0.39 -2.34 -15.66
C PRO A 193 -0.11 -2.67 -17.07
N GLY A 194 -0.30 -3.95 -17.41
CA GLY A 194 -0.84 -4.37 -18.70
C GLY A 194 -2.36 -4.37 -18.78
N ARG A 195 -3.05 -4.36 -17.65
CA ARG A 195 -4.53 -4.44 -17.57
C ARG A 195 -5.18 -3.17 -17.03
N THR A 196 -4.48 -2.45 -16.15
CA THR A 196 -4.98 -1.25 -15.49
C THR A 196 -4.36 -0.03 -16.13
N ASP A 197 -5.17 0.91 -16.62
CA ASP A 197 -4.67 2.20 -17.08
C ASP A 197 -4.30 3.10 -15.89
N ALA A 198 -3.12 3.73 -15.97
CA ALA A 198 -2.62 4.57 -14.89
C ALA A 198 -3.49 5.79 -14.66
N LYS A 199 -3.95 6.46 -15.72
CA LYS A 199 -4.75 7.68 -15.58
C LYS A 199 -6.09 7.37 -14.92
N MET A 200 -6.75 6.30 -15.35
CA MET A 200 -7.99 5.83 -14.72
C MET A 200 -7.77 5.48 -13.25
N TYR A 201 -6.70 4.77 -12.91
CA TYR A 201 -6.40 4.41 -11.52
C TYR A 201 -6.18 5.63 -10.62
N PHE A 202 -5.35 6.59 -11.03
CA PHE A 202 -5.11 7.82 -10.27
C PHE A 202 -6.33 8.76 -10.26
N GLN A 203 -7.19 8.69 -11.27
CA GLN A 203 -8.49 9.37 -11.26
C GLN A 203 -9.44 8.74 -10.24
N SER A 204 -9.55 7.40 -10.18
CA SER A 204 -10.31 6.70 -9.14
C SER A 204 -9.77 7.02 -7.75
N LEU A 205 -8.44 7.09 -7.59
CA LEU A 205 -7.81 7.49 -6.33
C LEU A 205 -8.22 8.91 -5.92
N SER A 206 -8.26 9.84 -6.88
CA SER A 206 -8.72 11.22 -6.64
C SER A 206 -10.20 11.28 -6.29
N ASN A 207 -11.03 10.48 -6.95
CA ASN A 207 -12.46 10.40 -6.65
C ASN A 207 -12.68 9.81 -5.24
N PHE A 208 -11.91 8.79 -4.86
CA PHE A 208 -11.95 8.21 -3.52
C PHE A 208 -11.52 9.23 -2.44
N GLY A 209 -10.41 9.94 -2.67
CA GLY A 209 -9.97 11.01 -1.76
C GLY A 209 -11.00 12.14 -1.63
N ARG A 210 -11.77 12.41 -2.69
CA ARG A 210 -12.86 13.40 -2.68
C ARG A 210 -14.05 12.88 -1.87
N ALA A 211 -14.46 11.63 -2.08
CA ALA A 211 -15.55 11.00 -1.33
C ALA A 211 -15.29 10.96 0.18
N ILE A 212 -14.03 10.83 0.62
CA ILE A 212 -13.67 10.92 2.05
C ILE A 212 -13.85 12.35 2.59
N GLY A 213 -13.60 13.38 1.77
CA GLY A 213 -13.69 14.79 2.16
C GLY A 213 -15.07 15.41 1.97
N GLU A 214 -15.91 14.82 1.13
CA GLU A 214 -17.33 15.13 1.02
C GLU A 214 -18.02 14.63 2.30
N ARG A 215 -18.64 15.56 3.03
CA ARG A 215 -19.10 15.35 4.41
C ARG A 215 -19.96 14.10 4.54
N ASN A 216 -19.46 13.09 5.26
CA ASN A 216 -20.29 12.07 5.91
C ASN A 216 -21.11 12.67 7.04
#